data_AF-A0A0B8T812-F1
#
_entry.id   AF-A0A0B8T812-F1
#
_cell.length_a   1.000
_cell.length_b   1.000
_cell.length_c   1.000
_cell.angle_alpha   90.00
_cell.angle_beta   90.00
_cell.angle_gamma   90.00
#
_symmetry.space_group_name_H-M   'P 1'
#
loop_
_entity.id
_entity.type
_entity.pdbx_description
1 polymer ?
#
loop_
_entity_poly.entity_id
_entity_poly.type
_entity_poly.pdbx_seq_one_letter_code
_entity_poly.pdbx_strand_id
1 'polypeptide(L)'
;MKSFSNKFYFPVAGTLMVEPTESESKAELDRFCDALIAIRAEIAAVEAGEADQKENVLKHAPHTAEVVTADEWSRPYSRQTAAYPLPYLKANKFWPSVGRVNDSQGDRTLICSCPSIEEYAEA
;
A
#
# COMPACT_ATOMS: atom_id res chain seq x y z
N MET A 1 16.66 16.88 11.47
CA MET A 1 15.71 16.25 10.52
C MET A 1 16.25 14.87 10.16
N LYS A 2 15.82 13.83 10.87
CA LYS A 2 16.05 12.43 10.47
C LYS A 2 14.66 11.86 10.18
N SER A 3 14.47 11.43 8.94
CA SER A 3 13.20 10.92 8.41
C SER A 3 12.98 9.49 8.91
N PHE A 4 11.72 9.15 9.20
CA PHE A 4 11.24 7.78 9.38
C PHE A 4 11.66 6.91 8.18
N SER A 5 12.30 5.76 8.44
CA SER A 5 12.77 4.81 7.41
C SER A 5 12.36 3.40 7.77
N ASN A 6 11.37 2.86 7.05
CA ASN A 6 11.10 1.42 7.03
C ASN A 6 12.02 0.78 5.98
N LYS A 7 12.86 -0.17 6.41
CA LYS A 7 13.69 -0.95 5.47
C LYS A 7 13.03 -2.30 5.23
N PHE A 8 12.54 -2.49 4.01
CA PHE A 8 12.05 -3.78 3.54
C PHE A 8 13.24 -4.66 3.14
N TYR A 9 13.22 -5.94 3.50
CA TYR A 9 14.19 -6.97 3.11
C TYR A 9 15.63 -6.80 3.63
N PHE A 10 15.88 -5.89 4.58
CA PHE A 10 17.17 -5.71 5.22
C PHE A 10 17.02 -5.49 6.74
N PRO A 11 17.88 -6.06 7.60
CA PRO A 11 19.05 -6.89 7.28
C PRO A 11 18.73 -8.36 6.95
N VAL A 12 17.48 -8.79 7.17
CA VAL A 12 17.05 -10.17 6.89
C VAL A 12 16.00 -10.16 5.79
N ALA A 13 16.21 -10.99 4.76
CA ALA A 13 15.26 -11.13 3.65
C ALA A 13 13.87 -11.55 4.17
N GLY A 14 12.82 -10.92 3.62
CA GLY A 14 11.43 -11.20 4.01
C GLY A 14 11.00 -10.59 5.35
N THR A 15 11.85 -9.78 5.99
CA THR A 15 11.50 -9.08 7.23
C THR A 15 11.35 -7.58 7.03
N LEU A 16 10.69 -6.93 8.00
CA LEU A 16 10.59 -5.49 8.12
C LEU A 16 11.37 -5.03 9.36
N MET A 17 12.31 -4.11 9.18
CA MET A 17 12.97 -3.42 10.28
C MET A 17 12.34 -2.04 10.47
N VAL A 18 11.91 -1.73 11.69
CA VAL A 18 11.19 -0.49 12.04
C VAL A 18 12.01 0.34 13.02
N GLU A 19 12.24 1.61 12.69
CA GLU A 19 12.87 2.61 13.56
C GLU A 19 11.90 3.80 13.74
N PRO A 20 11.28 3.96 14.93
CA PRO A 20 10.31 5.05 15.16
C PRO A 20 10.95 6.43 15.28
N THR A 21 12.24 6.52 15.61
CA THR A 21 12.94 7.75 16.03
C THR A 21 12.35 8.38 17.30
N GLU A 22 13.09 9.30 17.89
CA GLU A 22 12.69 10.05 19.08
C GLU A 22 11.69 11.18 18.80
N SER A 23 11.49 11.54 17.54
CA SER A 23 10.64 12.68 17.14
C SER A 23 9.15 12.33 17.08
N GLU A 24 8.82 11.04 17.07
CA GLU A 24 7.44 10.58 16.91
C GLU A 24 6.69 10.50 18.23
N SER A 25 5.47 11.04 18.24
CA SER A 25 4.60 10.99 19.41
C SER A 25 4.06 9.58 19.63
N LYS A 26 3.74 9.22 20.89
CA LYS A 26 3.09 7.94 21.20
C LYS A 26 1.83 7.70 20.34
N ALA A 27 1.03 8.73 20.10
CA ALA A 27 -0.19 8.62 19.30
C ALA A 27 0.06 8.30 17.82
N GLU A 28 1.23 8.65 17.26
CA GLU A 28 1.62 8.22 15.92
C GLU A 28 2.12 6.77 15.94
N LEU A 29 2.90 6.39 16.96
CA LEU A 29 3.36 5.02 17.14
C LEU A 29 2.20 4.04 17.33
N ASP A 30 1.21 4.41 18.13
CA ASP A 30 0.00 3.61 18.34
C ASP A 30 -0.75 3.42 17.02
N ARG A 31 -0.91 4.48 16.20
CA ARG A 31 -1.54 4.37 14.87
C ARG A 31 -0.78 3.45 13.92
N PHE A 32 0.56 3.50 13.94
CA PHE A 32 1.36 2.57 13.15
C PHE A 32 1.22 1.12 13.62
N CYS A 33 1.25 0.88 14.93
CA CYS A 33 1.01 -0.44 15.52
C CYS A 33 -0.40 -0.97 15.21
N ASP A 34 -1.43 -0.14 15.34
CA ASP A 34 -2.81 -0.49 15.02
C ASP A 34 -2.96 -0.88 13.53
N ALA A 35 -2.27 -0.16 12.63
CA ALA A 35 -2.22 -0.52 11.22
C ALA A 35 -1.58 -1.91 11.00
N LEU A 36 -0.47 -2.21 11.69
CA LEU A 36 0.18 -3.53 11.59
C LEU A 36 -0.70 -4.65 12.19
N ILE A 37 -1.42 -4.38 13.27
CA ILE A 37 -2.38 -5.32 13.88
C ILE A 37 -3.54 -5.59 12.91
N ALA A 38 -4.08 -4.55 12.27
CA ALA A 38 -5.12 -4.69 11.26
C ALA A 38 -4.63 -5.52 10.05
N ILE A 39 -3.42 -5.24 9.55
CA ILE A 39 -2.79 -6.04 8.48
C ILE A 39 -2.61 -7.50 8.92
N ARG A 40 -2.23 -7.76 10.18
CA ARG A 40 -2.13 -9.14 10.70
C ARG A 40 -3.49 -9.84 10.68
N ALA A 41 -4.58 -9.13 10.99
CA ALA A 41 -5.93 -9.68 10.91
C ALA A 41 -6.34 -9.97 9.45
N GLU A 42 -5.96 -9.12 8.50
CA GLU A 42 -6.17 -9.41 7.06
C GLU A 42 -5.41 -10.67 6.62
N ILE A 43 -4.17 -10.86 7.10
CA ILE A 43 -3.41 -12.10 6.87
C ILE A 43 -4.14 -13.30 7.50
N ALA A 44 -4.65 -13.16 8.73
CA ALA A 44 -5.38 -14.23 9.42
C ALA A 44 -6.64 -14.66 8.67
N ALA A 45 -7.38 -13.71 8.09
CA ALA A 45 -8.55 -13.99 7.28
C ALA A 45 -8.20 -14.82 6.03
N VAL A 46 -7.05 -14.55 5.39
CA VAL A 46 -6.54 -15.37 4.28
C VAL A 46 -6.10 -16.76 4.76
N GLU A 47 -5.40 -16.85 5.90
CA GLU A 47 -5.00 -18.12 6.51
C GLU A 47 -6.20 -19.01 6.86
N ALA A 48 -7.29 -18.41 7.34
CA ALA A 48 -8.53 -19.08 7.69
C ALA A 48 -9.44 -19.40 6.49
N GLY A 49 -9.11 -18.91 5.29
CA GLY A 49 -9.94 -19.07 4.08
C GLY A 49 -11.18 -18.17 4.03
N GLU A 50 -11.27 -17.17 4.90
CA GLU A 50 -12.33 -16.16 4.91
C GLU A 50 -12.14 -15.11 3.80
N ALA A 51 -10.89 -14.91 3.37
CA ALA A 51 -10.52 -14.08 2.22
C ALA A 51 -9.79 -14.92 1.16
N ASP A 52 -10.06 -14.64 -0.11
CA ASP A 52 -9.40 -15.33 -1.23
C ASP A 52 -7.88 -15.11 -1.21
N GLN A 53 -7.07 -16.13 -1.55
CA GLN A 53 -5.61 -16.04 -1.48
C GLN A 53 -4.99 -15.10 -2.53
N LYS A 54 -5.66 -14.88 -3.66
CA LYS A 54 -5.20 -14.07 -4.79
C LYS A 54 -5.98 -12.76 -4.90
N GLU A 55 -7.26 -12.78 -4.58
CA GLU A 55 -8.20 -11.67 -4.70
C GLU A 55 -8.54 -11.06 -3.32
N ASN A 56 -7.54 -10.51 -2.63
CA ASN A 56 -7.72 -9.87 -1.32
C ASN A 56 -7.12 -8.45 -1.26
N VAL A 57 -7.39 -7.75 -0.16
CA VAL A 57 -6.95 -6.37 0.07
C VAL A 57 -5.42 -6.26 -0.03
N LEU A 58 -4.68 -7.19 0.59
CA LEU A 58 -3.21 -7.20 0.58
C LEU A 58 -2.63 -7.39 -0.82
N LYS A 59 -3.21 -8.30 -1.62
CA LYS A 59 -2.74 -8.58 -2.98
C LYS A 59 -3.03 -7.46 -3.97
N HIS A 60 -4.04 -6.66 -3.71
CA HIS A 60 -4.47 -5.56 -4.56
C HIS A 60 -4.02 -4.18 -4.11
N ALA A 61 -3.39 -4.06 -2.94
CA ALA A 61 -2.79 -2.81 -2.49
C ALA A 61 -1.61 -2.37 -3.39
N PRO A 62 -1.39 -1.07 -3.60
CA PRO A 62 -2.17 0.05 -3.07
C PRO A 62 -3.45 0.33 -3.88
N HIS A 63 -4.48 0.86 -3.22
CA HIS A 63 -5.73 1.28 -3.87
C HIS A 63 -5.71 2.79 -4.13
N THR A 64 -5.66 3.17 -5.41
CA THR A 64 -5.69 4.58 -5.85
C THR A 64 -7.09 5.18 -5.72
N ALA A 65 -7.19 6.51 -5.79
CA ALA A 65 -8.48 7.19 -5.80
C ALA A 65 -9.35 6.70 -6.96
N GLU A 66 -8.79 6.66 -8.17
CA GLU A 66 -9.45 6.18 -9.39
C GLU A 66 -10.03 4.77 -9.22
N VAL A 67 -9.25 3.82 -8.69
CA VAL A 67 -9.72 2.45 -8.46
C VAL A 67 -10.90 2.42 -7.47
N VAL A 68 -10.85 3.24 -6.42
CA VAL A 68 -11.90 3.26 -5.39
C VAL A 68 -13.16 4.00 -5.85
N THR A 69 -13.02 5.00 -6.72
CA THR A 69 -14.14 5.81 -7.23
C THR A 69 -14.70 5.32 -8.56
N ALA A 70 -14.11 4.29 -9.17
CA ALA A 70 -14.63 3.67 -10.38
C ALA A 70 -16.11 3.30 -10.24
N ASP A 71 -16.87 3.35 -11.33
CA ASP A 71 -18.31 3.03 -11.30
C ASP A 71 -18.55 1.59 -10.87
N GLU A 72 -17.78 0.66 -11.46
CA GLU A 72 -17.85 -0.77 -11.16
C GLU A 72 -16.88 -1.19 -10.05
N TRP A 73 -17.19 -2.31 -9.37
CA TRP A 73 -16.32 -2.88 -8.35
C TRP A 73 -16.44 -4.40 -8.33
N SER A 74 -15.42 -5.08 -8.86
CA SER A 74 -15.37 -6.53 -9.03
C SER A 74 -14.62 -7.27 -7.92
N ARG A 75 -14.19 -6.57 -6.86
CA ARG A 75 -13.34 -7.14 -5.80
C ARG A 75 -14.21 -7.73 -4.69
N PRO A 76 -13.83 -8.87 -4.07
CA PRO A 76 -14.65 -9.58 -3.07
C PRO A 76 -14.61 -8.95 -1.66
N TYR A 77 -14.27 -7.66 -1.58
CA TYR A 77 -14.22 -6.87 -0.35
C TYR A 77 -14.67 -5.45 -0.66
N SER A 78 -15.08 -4.67 0.33
CA SER A 78 -15.67 -3.35 0.06
C SER A 78 -14.65 -2.27 -0.31
N ARG A 79 -15.09 -1.23 -1.03
CA ARG A 79 -14.33 0.02 -1.25
C ARG A 79 -13.89 0.66 0.06
N GLN A 80 -14.74 0.59 1.09
CA GLN A 80 -14.44 1.11 2.43
C GLN A 80 -13.27 0.35 3.07
N THR A 81 -13.25 -0.99 2.97
CA THR A 81 -12.15 -1.83 3.44
C THR A 81 -10.85 -1.48 2.72
N ALA A 82 -10.91 -1.26 1.41
CA ALA A 82 -9.75 -0.87 0.60
C ALA A 82 -9.18 0.51 0.96
N ALA A 83 -10.04 1.53 1.11
CA ALA A 83 -9.60 2.91 1.25
C ALA A 83 -9.46 3.39 2.70
N TYR A 84 -10.22 2.82 3.62
CA TYR A 84 -10.38 3.31 4.99
C TYR A 84 -10.49 2.14 6.00
N PRO A 85 -9.47 1.27 6.08
CA PRO A 85 -9.49 0.10 6.97
C PRO A 85 -9.54 0.47 8.46
N LEU A 86 -9.11 1.68 8.81
CA LEU A 86 -9.11 2.18 10.19
C LEU A 86 -9.83 3.55 10.29
N PRO A 87 -10.53 3.84 11.41
CA PRO A 87 -11.38 5.03 11.52
C PRO A 87 -10.66 6.36 11.29
N TYR A 88 -9.42 6.49 11.78
CA TYR A 88 -8.65 7.73 11.69
C TYR A 88 -8.26 8.10 10.25
N LEU A 89 -8.27 7.14 9.32
CA LEU A 89 -7.97 7.38 7.90
C LEU A 89 -9.08 8.18 7.19
N LYS A 90 -10.27 8.29 7.78
CA LYS A 90 -11.36 9.13 7.25
C LYS A 90 -11.09 10.62 7.45
N ALA A 91 -10.36 10.98 8.50
CA ALA A 91 -10.06 12.38 8.79
C ALA A 91 -8.96 12.93 7.87
N ASN A 92 -7.95 12.11 7.57
CA ASN A 92 -6.80 12.50 6.76
C ASN A 92 -6.43 11.37 5.80
N LYS A 93 -6.94 11.44 4.57
CA LYS A 93 -6.67 10.44 3.53
C LYS A 93 -5.53 10.90 2.64
N PHE A 94 -4.44 10.14 2.66
CA PHE A 94 -3.41 10.20 1.63
C PHE A 94 -3.70 9.15 0.55
N TRP A 95 -3.74 9.56 -0.71
CA TRP A 95 -4.01 8.67 -1.84
C TRP A 95 -2.71 8.24 -2.52
N PRO A 96 -2.51 6.93 -2.72
CA PRO A 96 -1.51 6.44 -3.66
C PRO A 96 -1.84 6.97 -5.06
N SER A 97 -0.84 7.56 -5.73
CA SER A 97 -1.01 8.15 -7.07
C SER A 97 -1.05 7.11 -8.19
N VAL A 98 -0.45 5.93 -7.97
CA VAL A 98 -0.40 4.83 -8.93
C VAL A 98 -0.63 3.49 -8.22
N GLY A 99 -0.99 2.47 -9.00
CA GLY A 99 -1.09 1.10 -8.53
C GLY A 99 0.28 0.48 -8.22
N ARG A 100 0.30 -0.82 -7.94
CA ARG A 100 1.55 -1.55 -7.68
C ARG A 100 2.46 -1.51 -8.91
N VAL A 101 3.70 -1.07 -8.70
CA VAL A 101 4.74 -1.00 -9.76
C VAL A 101 5.12 -2.41 -10.23
N ASN A 102 5.40 -2.54 -11.53
CA ASN A 102 5.98 -3.75 -12.10
C ASN A 102 7.50 -3.58 -12.25
N ASP A 103 8.23 -4.05 -11.24
CA ASP A 103 9.69 -3.92 -11.19
C ASP A 103 10.38 -4.58 -12.40
N SER A 104 9.94 -5.80 -12.77
CA SER A 104 10.56 -6.56 -13.85
C SER A 104 10.43 -5.91 -15.23
N GLN A 105 9.38 -5.11 -15.44
CA GLN A 105 9.18 -4.38 -16.69
C GLN A 105 10.16 -3.22 -16.82
N GLY A 106 10.41 -2.48 -15.73
CA GLY A 106 11.38 -1.38 -15.72
C GLY A 106 12.80 -1.86 -16.03
N ASP A 107 13.18 -3.01 -15.48
CA ASP A 107 14.50 -3.61 -15.74
C ASP A 107 14.67 -4.09 -17.19
N ARG A 108 13.59 -4.55 -17.82
CA ARG A 108 13.60 -5.04 -19.22
C ARG A 108 13.49 -3.92 -20.25
N THR A 109 12.87 -2.81 -19.90
CA THR A 109 12.67 -1.65 -20.78
C THR A 109 13.15 -0.39 -20.06
N LEU A 110 14.47 -0.21 -20.06
CA LEU A 110 15.13 0.83 -19.30
C LEU A 110 14.97 2.20 -19.98
N ILE A 111 14.14 3.05 -19.38
CA ILE A 111 13.94 4.45 -19.78
C ILE A 111 14.37 5.34 -18.61
N CYS A 112 15.52 6.00 -18.75
CA CYS A 112 16.11 6.85 -17.70
C CYS A 112 16.09 8.34 -18.03
N SER A 113 15.41 8.72 -19.12
CA SER A 113 15.13 10.11 -19.50
C SER A 113 13.62 10.31 -19.55
N CYS A 114 13.17 11.56 -19.50
CA CYS A 114 11.76 11.83 -19.77
C CYS A 114 11.41 11.34 -21.18
N PRO A 115 10.35 10.54 -21.35
CA PRO A 115 9.79 10.30 -22.66
C PRO A 115 9.37 11.63 -23.29
N SER A 116 9.27 11.64 -24.61
CA SER A 116 8.79 12.80 -25.35
C SER A 116 7.35 13.14 -24.96
N ILE A 117 6.93 14.39 -25.18
CA ILE A 117 5.56 14.81 -24.85
C ILE A 117 4.55 14.03 -25.71
N GLU A 118 4.94 13.71 -26.95
CA GLU A 118 4.18 12.89 -27.87
C GLU A 118 3.91 11.49 -27.30
N GLU A 119 4.93 10.85 -26.71
CA GLU A 119 4.79 9.53 -26.06
C GLU A 119 3.88 9.57 -24.81
N TYR A 120 3.83 10.70 -24.09
CA TYR A 120 2.89 10.89 -22.97
C TYR A 120 1.44 11.07 -23.43
N ALA A 121 1.21 11.61 -24.63
CA ALA A 121 -0.14 11.89 -25.12
C ALA A 121 -0.88 10.62 -25.58
N GLU A 122 -0.15 9.52 -25.82
CA GLU A 122 -0.70 8.22 -26.23
C GLU A 122 -0.89 7.22 -25.07
N ALA A 123 -0.47 7.58 -23.85
CA ALA A 123 -0.45 6.71 -22.67
C ALA A 123 -1.66 6.88 -21.73
#